data_AF-A0A928PCB0-F1
#
_entry.id   AF-A0A928PCB0-F1
#
_cell.length_a   1.000
_cell.length_b   1.000
_cell.length_c   1.000
_cell.angle_alpha   90.00
_cell.angle_beta   90.00
_cell.angle_gamma   90.00
#
_symmetry.space_group_name_H-M   'P 1'
#
loop_
_entity.id
_entity.type
_entity.pdbx_description
1 polymer ?
#
loop_
_entity_poly.entity_id
_entity_poly.type
_entity_poly.pdbx_seq_one_letter_code
_entity_poly.pdbx_strand_id
1 'polypeptide(L)'
;MYRTLLKETHEIYEAITTYRDITERQQILSDYRYGKHLDRDHAVRIIYDLRSKEPLDFFAWVRKLPYGVWPTEVMSDQYICGELSWQIEYLQMKCLSKAAAPLFQNYQEAPHANP
;
A
#
# COMPACT_ATOMS: atom_id res chain seq x y z
N MET A 1 31.01 -1.30 -13.74
CA MET A 1 30.77 -2.42 -12.82
C MET A 1 30.17 -1.97 -11.48
N TYR A 2 30.84 -1.13 -10.67
CA TYR A 2 30.29 -0.67 -9.37
C TYR A 2 28.95 0.09 -9.45
N ARG A 3 28.73 0.90 -10.48
CA ARG A 3 27.46 1.64 -10.67
C ARG A 3 26.27 0.72 -10.99
N THR A 4 26.52 -0.43 -11.61
CA THR A 4 25.48 -1.40 -11.98
C THR A 4 24.99 -2.15 -10.75
N LEU A 5 25.93 -2.62 -9.92
CA LEU A 5 25.63 -3.35 -8.68
C LEU A 5 24.89 -2.47 -7.65
N LEU A 6 25.26 -1.18 -7.54
CA LEU A 6 24.58 -0.23 -6.66
C LEU A 6 23.13 0.02 -7.11
N LYS A 7 22.90 0.10 -8.42
CA LYS A 7 21.58 0.29 -9.01
C LYS A 7 20.68 -0.93 -8.77
N GLU A 8 21.20 -2.14 -9.01
CA GLU A 8 20.48 -3.39 -8.74
C GLU A 8 20.12 -3.54 -7.25
N THR A 9 21.06 -3.20 -6.36
CA THR A 9 20.82 -3.26 -4.91
C THR A 9 19.74 -2.27 -4.47
N HIS A 10 19.73 -1.06 -5.05
CA HIS A 10 18.72 -0.05 -4.78
C HIS A 10 17.33 -0.48 -5.27
N GLU A 11 17.24 -1.04 -6.47
CA GLU A 11 15.98 -1.55 -7.03
C GLU A 11 15.39 -2.69 -6.18
N ILE A 12 16.23 -3.59 -5.66
CA ILE A 12 15.81 -4.66 -4.73
C ILE A 12 15.31 -4.05 -3.40
N TYR A 13 16.03 -3.09 -2.85
CA TYR A 13 15.61 -2.41 -1.61
C TYR A 13 14.26 -1.74 -1.76
N GLU A 14 14.05 -0.99 -2.85
CA GLU A 14 12.77 -0.35 -3.15
C GLU A 14 11.64 -1.40 -3.25
N ALA A 15 11.88 -2.52 -3.92
CA ALA A 15 10.89 -3.60 -4.03
C ALA A 15 10.51 -4.20 -2.66
N ILE A 16 11.49 -4.46 -1.80
CA ILE A 16 11.26 -4.98 -0.44
C ILE A 16 10.44 -3.98 0.38
N THR A 17 10.79 -2.69 0.35
CA THR A 17 10.03 -1.66 1.08
C THR A 17 8.59 -1.55 0.57
N THR A 18 8.39 -1.63 -0.74
CA THR A 18 7.05 -1.56 -1.33
C THR A 18 6.21 -2.79 -0.98
N TYR A 19 6.82 -3.98 -0.91
CA TYR A 19 6.13 -5.19 -0.47
C TYR A 19 5.67 -5.08 0.99
N ARG A 20 6.54 -4.59 1.87
CA ARG A 20 6.18 -4.35 3.28
C ARG A 20 4.97 -3.41 3.40
N ASP A 21 4.98 -2.32 2.61
CA ASP A 21 3.87 -1.35 2.53
C ASP A 21 2.56 -1.99 2.04
N ILE A 22 2.63 -2.96 1.13
CA ILE A 22 1.47 -3.74 0.64
C ILE A 22 0.94 -4.65 1.75
N THR A 23 1.81 -5.43 2.40
CA THR A 23 1.42 -6.38 3.45
C THR A 23 0.77 -5.67 4.64
N GLU A 24 1.29 -4.51 5.06
CA GLU A 24 0.69 -3.70 6.13
C GLU A 24 -0.72 -3.25 5.75
N ARG A 25 -0.93 -2.74 4.53
CA ARG A 25 -2.25 -2.33 4.03
C ARG A 25 -3.22 -3.50 3.91
N GLN A 26 -2.75 -4.67 3.49
CA GLN A 26 -3.56 -5.90 3.42
C GLN A 26 -4.01 -6.36 4.80
N GLN A 27 -3.12 -6.28 5.81
CA GLN A 27 -3.46 -6.61 7.18
C GLN A 27 -4.54 -5.67 7.73
N ILE A 28 -4.36 -4.36 7.56
CA ILE A 28 -5.35 -3.36 7.98
C ILE A 28 -6.69 -3.58 7.27
N LEU A 29 -6.67 -3.84 5.95
CA LEU A 29 -7.89 -4.12 5.18
C LEU A 29 -8.61 -5.38 5.68
N SER A 30 -7.85 -6.43 6.04
CA SER A 30 -8.39 -7.65 6.64
C SER A 30 -9.07 -7.34 7.98
N ASP A 31 -8.40 -6.60 8.85
CA ASP A 31 -8.93 -6.20 10.15
C ASP A 31 -10.25 -5.42 10.02
N TYR A 32 -10.35 -4.56 9.00
CA TYR A 32 -11.58 -3.85 8.67
C TYR A 32 -12.70 -4.75 8.11
N ARG A 33 -12.36 -5.73 7.26
CA ARG A 33 -13.37 -6.65 6.67
C ARG A 33 -13.94 -7.63 7.67
N TYR A 34 -13.15 -8.03 8.66
CA TYR A 34 -13.54 -9.01 9.67
C TYR A 34 -13.99 -8.39 11.01
N GLY A 35 -14.25 -7.07 11.03
CA GLY A 35 -14.81 -6.38 12.19
C GLY A 35 -13.84 -6.17 13.36
N LYS A 36 -12.54 -6.40 13.16
CA LYS A 36 -11.48 -6.17 14.16
C LYS A 36 -10.92 -4.76 13.99
N HIS A 37 -11.78 -3.74 14.15
CA HIS A 37 -11.40 -2.32 13.99
C HIS A 37 -10.55 -1.81 15.16
N LEU A 38 -9.35 -2.39 15.35
CA LEU A 38 -8.50 -2.15 16.52
C LEU A 38 -7.86 -0.75 16.50
N ASP A 39 -7.62 -0.16 15.31
CA ASP A 39 -7.00 1.15 15.20
C ASP A 39 -7.35 1.88 13.88
N ARG A 40 -8.39 2.71 13.94
CA ARG A 40 -8.86 3.49 12.79
C ARG A 40 -7.94 4.64 12.41
N ASP A 41 -7.33 5.28 13.40
CA ASP A 41 -6.42 6.39 13.16
C ASP A 41 -5.14 5.90 12.46
N HIS A 42 -4.68 4.70 12.81
CA HIS A 42 -3.58 4.04 12.10
C HIS A 42 -3.92 3.76 10.63
N ALA A 43 -5.10 3.21 10.33
CA ALA A 43 -5.53 2.96 8.95
C ALA A 43 -5.56 4.24 8.12
N VAL A 44 -6.11 5.31 8.70
CA VAL A 44 -6.16 6.63 8.08
C VAL A 44 -4.75 7.20 7.86
N ARG A 45 -3.84 7.06 8.84
CA ARG A 45 -2.44 7.48 8.71
C ARG A 45 -1.74 6.75 7.57
N ILE A 46 -1.90 5.44 7.45
CA ILE A 46 -1.30 4.64 6.37
C ILE A 46 -1.81 5.06 4.99
N ILE A 47 -3.09 5.42 4.88
CA ILE A 47 -3.64 6.00 3.64
C ILE A 47 -2.94 7.33 3.29
N TYR A 48 -2.73 8.20 4.28
CA TYR A 48 -2.06 9.50 4.08
C TYR A 48 -0.59 9.36 3.69
N ASP A 49 0.13 8.41 4.28
CA ASP A 49 1.56 8.23 4.01
C ASP A 49 1.83 8.02 2.52
N LEU A 50 0.99 7.24 1.81
CA LEU A 50 1.16 7.04 0.38
C LEU A 50 0.74 8.26 -0.44
N ARG A 51 -0.38 8.92 -0.08
CA ARG A 51 -0.85 10.15 -0.75
C ARG A 51 0.11 11.32 -0.61
N SER A 52 0.89 11.37 0.47
CA SER A 52 1.90 12.41 0.65
C SER A 52 3.10 12.24 -0.30
N LYS A 53 3.37 11.00 -0.72
CA LYS A 53 4.48 10.64 -1.62
C LYS A 53 4.08 10.66 -3.09
N GLU A 54 2.81 10.39 -3.37
CA GLU A 54 2.28 10.21 -4.72
C GLU A 54 0.94 10.97 -4.82
N PRO A 55 0.72 11.83 -5.83
CA PRO A 55 -0.54 12.53 -6.04
C PRO A 55 -1.61 11.55 -6.55
N LEU A 56 -2.04 10.67 -5.65
CA LEU A 56 -2.97 9.58 -5.89
C LEU A 56 -4.40 10.08 -5.65
N ASP A 57 -5.21 10.05 -6.71
CA ASP A 57 -6.57 10.58 -6.66
C ASP A 57 -7.59 9.50 -7.03
N PHE A 58 -7.69 8.48 -6.18
CA PHE A 58 -8.63 7.37 -6.36
C PHE A 58 -10.10 7.85 -6.39
N PHE A 59 -10.40 8.93 -5.66
CA PHE A 59 -11.74 9.46 -5.47
C PHE A 59 -11.87 10.95 -5.86
N ALA A 60 -11.10 11.41 -6.84
CA ALA A 60 -11.23 12.76 -7.40
C ALA A 60 -12.69 13.13 -7.77
N TRP A 61 -13.49 12.12 -8.13
CA TRP A 61 -14.92 12.25 -8.40
C TRP A 61 -15.76 12.43 -7.12
N VAL A 62 -15.49 11.70 -6.03
CA VAL A 62 -16.35 11.70 -4.83
C VAL A 62 -16.17 12.96 -3.99
N ARG A 63 -15.13 13.76 -4.23
CA ARG A 63 -14.91 15.02 -3.52
C ARG A 63 -14.57 16.19 -4.43
N LYS A 64 -15.51 17.13 -4.51
CA LYS A 64 -15.22 18.55 -4.75
C LYS A 64 -14.54 19.19 -3.53
N LEU A 65 -13.56 18.54 -2.91
CA LEU A 65 -12.79 19.13 -1.81
C LEU A 65 -11.48 19.67 -2.36
N PRO A 66 -11.11 20.92 -2.02
CA PRO A 66 -9.81 21.47 -2.39
C PRO A 66 -8.71 20.57 -1.82
N TYR A 67 -7.67 20.37 -2.64
CA TYR A 67 -6.47 19.61 -2.26
C TYR A 67 -6.02 19.97 -0.84
N GLY A 68 -5.87 18.95 0.02
CA GLY A 68 -5.30 19.11 1.36
C GLY A 68 -6.26 19.10 2.54
N VAL A 69 -7.58 19.02 2.36
CA VAL A 69 -8.54 18.86 3.48
C VAL A 69 -9.31 17.55 3.32
N TRP A 70 -8.81 16.49 3.97
CA TRP A 70 -9.56 15.24 4.12
C TRP A 70 -9.99 15.10 5.59
N PRO A 71 -11.30 15.11 5.89
CA PRO A 71 -11.74 14.99 7.27
C PRO A 71 -11.60 13.53 7.71
N THR A 72 -10.65 13.31 8.63
CA THR A 72 -10.40 12.04 9.34
C THR A 72 -11.68 11.52 10.02
N GLU A 73 -12.56 12.44 10.44
CA GLU A 73 -13.83 12.15 11.10
C GLU A 73 -14.93 11.63 10.17
N VAL A 74 -14.79 11.75 8.84
CA VAL A 74 -15.88 11.46 7.87
C VAL A 74 -15.56 10.27 6.94
N MET A 75 -14.39 9.64 7.09
CA MET A 75 -14.06 8.44 6.30
C MET A 75 -14.81 7.23 6.86
N SER A 76 -15.95 6.85 6.26
CA SER A 76 -16.62 5.60 6.63
C SER A 76 -15.67 4.41 6.47
N ASP A 77 -15.93 3.32 7.20
CA ASP A 77 -15.10 2.11 7.10
C ASP A 77 -15.10 1.54 5.67
N GLN A 78 -16.21 1.72 4.95
CA GLN A 78 -16.31 1.40 3.52
C GLN A 78 -15.34 2.22 2.67
N TYR A 79 -15.15 3.50 2.97
CA TYR A 79 -14.18 4.35 2.29
C TYR A 79 -12.75 3.88 2.57
N ILE A 80 -12.44 3.59 3.85
CA ILE A 80 -11.12 3.09 4.27
C ILE A 80 -10.79 1.79 3.53
N CYS A 81 -11.73 0.84 3.50
CA CYS A 81 -11.59 -0.40 2.74
C CYS A 81 -11.34 -0.17 1.25
N GLY A 82 -12.11 0.73 0.63
CA GLY A 82 -12.00 1.04 -0.80
C GLY A 82 -10.64 1.63 -1.15
N GLU A 83 -10.21 2.64 -0.39
CA GLU A 83 -8.93 3.31 -0.59
C GLU A 83 -7.75 2.35 -0.36
N LEU A 84 -7.76 1.56 0.72
CA LEU A 84 -6.72 0.57 0.98
C LEU A 84 -6.63 -0.47 -0.13
N SER A 85 -7.77 -0.96 -0.62
CA SER A 85 -7.80 -1.95 -1.73
C SER A 85 -7.15 -1.37 -2.99
N TRP A 86 -7.47 -0.13 -3.34
CA TRP A 86 -6.88 0.52 -4.50
C TRP A 86 -5.39 0.84 -4.34
N GLN A 87 -4.97 1.31 -3.16
CA GLN A 87 -3.55 1.56 -2.90
C GLN A 87 -2.72 0.26 -2.99
N ILE A 88 -3.28 -0.87 -2.54
CA ILE A 88 -2.65 -2.19 -2.70
C ILE A 88 -2.47 -2.52 -4.20
N GLU A 89 -3.52 -2.37 -5.01
CA GLU A 89 -3.45 -2.64 -6.46
C GLU A 89 -2.43 -1.72 -7.15
N TYR A 90 -2.45 -0.42 -6.84
CA TYR A 90 -1.48 0.55 -7.36
C TYR A 90 -0.04 0.17 -7.01
N LEU A 91 0.23 -0.16 -5.74
CA LEU A 91 1.56 -0.56 -5.29
C LEU A 91 2.00 -1.89 -5.92
N GLN A 92 1.08 -2.85 -6.10
CA GLN A 92 1.36 -4.11 -6.79
C GLN A 92 1.73 -3.89 -8.26
N MET A 93 1.03 -3.02 -8.99
CA MET A 93 1.39 -2.65 -10.35
C MET A 93 2.76 -1.96 -10.41
N LYS A 94 3.04 -1.07 -9.46
CA LYS A 94 4.35 -0.40 -9.34
C LYS A 94 5.48 -1.40 -9.03
N CYS A 95 5.22 -2.41 -8.22
CA CYS A 95 6.14 -3.52 -7.94
C CYS A 95 6.42 -4.39 -9.17
N LEU A 96 5.38 -4.78 -9.92
CA LEU A 96 5.48 -5.65 -11.09
C LEU A 96 6.12 -4.95 -12.30
N SER A 97 6.01 -3.63 -12.40
CA SER A 97 6.65 -2.82 -13.43
C SER A 97 8.15 -2.55 -13.16
N LYS A 98 8.62 -2.75 -11.93
CA LYS A 98 10.04 -2.72 -11.58
C LYS A 98 10.61 -4.14 -11.70
N ALA A 99 11.92 -4.27 -11.98
CA ALA A 99 12.62 -5.53 -12.29
C ALA A 99 12.58 -6.63 -11.19
N ALA A 100 11.78 -6.46 -10.14
CA ALA A 100 11.61 -7.36 -9.01
C ALA A 100 10.43 -8.34 -9.14
N ALA A 101 9.64 -8.31 -10.23
CA ALA A 101 8.57 -9.28 -10.51
C ALA A 101 8.92 -10.76 -10.22
N PRO A 102 10.15 -11.26 -10.50
CA PRO A 102 10.54 -12.64 -10.15
C PRO A 102 10.68 -12.91 -8.64
N LEU A 103 10.98 -11.90 -7.82
CA LEU A 103 11.03 -12.03 -6.36
C LEU A 103 9.62 -12.10 -5.76
N PHE A 104 8.63 -11.47 -6.41
CA PHE A 104 7.23 -11.47 -5.96
C PHE A 104 6.56 -12.84 -6.09
N GLN A 105 6.86 -13.62 -7.14
CA GLN A 105 6.34 -14.99 -7.28
C GLN A 105 6.80 -15.89 -6.12
N ASN A 106 8.09 -15.81 -5.74
CA ASN A 106 8.62 -16.62 -4.64
C ASN A 106 8.09 -16.23 -3.26
N TYR A 107 7.70 -14.96 -3.04
CA TYR A 107 7.13 -14.50 -1.77
C TYR A 107 5.63 -14.80 -1.63
N GLN A 108 4.86 -14.81 -2.73
CA GLN A 108 3.45 -15.22 -2.71
C GLN A 108 3.27 -16.73 -2.57
N GLU A 109 4.22 -17.52 -3.08
CA GLU A 109 4.17 -18.98 -3.01
C GLU A 109 4.64 -19.55 -1.67
N ALA A 110 5.25 -18.75 -0.78
CA ALA A 110 5.51 -19.19 0.58
C ALA A 110 4.17 -19.23 1.33
N PRO A 111 3.56 -20.42 1.51
CA PRO A 111 2.46 -20.51 2.46
C PRO A 111 3.08 -20.24 3.83
N HIS A 112 2.25 -19.88 4.80
CA HIS A 112 2.60 -19.81 6.20
C HIS A 112 3.32 -21.10 6.67
N ALA A 113 4.63 -21.18 6.46
CA ALA A 113 5.50 -22.18 7.05
C ALA A 113 5.83 -21.67 8.45
N ASN A 114 4.84 -21.73 9.32
CA ASN A 114 5.08 -21.65 10.76
C ASN A 114 5.21 -23.10 11.26
N PRO A 115 6.27 -23.44 12.03
CA PRO A 115 6.39 -24.73 12.69
C PRO A 115 5.31 -24.96 13.75
#